data_AF-A0A6M3JJ42-F1
#
_entry.id   AF-A0A6M3JJ42-F1
#
_cell.length_a   1.000
_cell.length_b   1.000
_cell.length_c   1.000
_cell.angle_alpha   90.00
_cell.angle_beta   90.00
_cell.angle_gamma   90.00
#
_symmetry.space_group_name_H-M   'P 1'
#
loop_
_entity.id
_entity.type
_entity.pdbx_description
1 polymer ?
#
loop_
_entity_poly.entity_id
_entity_poly.type
_entity_poly.pdbx_seq_one_letter_code
_entity_poly.pdbx_strand_id
1 'polypeptide(L)' 'MSEYPDQNRNINATPQAIVATIIWGNLYGDFKGGAMDFWDLLSNQDRRKCELIVKTVIGHQSN' A
#
# COMPACT_ATOMS: atom_id res chain seq x y z
N MET A 1 -13.79 22.21 -1.24
CA MET A 1 -12.70 21.22 -1.14
C MET A 1 -13.38 19.90 -0.86
N SER A 2 -13.27 18.91 -1.75
CA SER A 2 -13.94 17.61 -1.54
C SER A 2 -13.38 16.96 -0.28
N GLU A 3 -14.21 16.74 0.73
CA GLU A 3 -13.85 16.14 2.04
C GLU A 3 -13.55 14.63 1.95
N TYR A 4 -13.47 14.08 0.74
CA TYR A 4 -13.26 12.66 0.51
C TYR A 4 -11.81 12.41 0.06
N PRO A 5 -11.10 11.42 0.65
CA PRO A 5 -9.79 11.00 0.18
C PRO A 5 -9.85 10.71 -1.32
N ASP A 6 -8.76 10.97 -2.03
CA ASP A 6 -8.69 10.86 -3.49
C ASP A 6 -9.02 9.42 -3.93
N GLN A 7 -10.30 9.18 -4.21
CA GLN A 7 -10.83 7.86 -4.47
C GLN A 7 -10.17 7.24 -5.70
N ASN A 8 -9.74 8.06 -6.66
CA ASN A 8 -9.05 7.59 -7.86
C ASN A 8 -7.71 6.92 -7.55
N ARG A 9 -6.98 7.41 -6.52
CA ARG A 9 -5.72 6.81 -6.09
C ARG A 9 -5.93 5.45 -5.44
N ASN A 10 -6.99 5.29 -4.65
CA ASN A 10 -7.29 4.02 -3.97
C ASN A 10 -7.90 2.96 -4.90
N ILE A 11 -8.64 3.37 -5.93
CA ILE A 11 -9.14 2.47 -6.99
C ILE A 11 -7.98 1.80 -7.74
N ASN A 12 -6.89 2.54 -7.96
CA ASN A 12 -5.68 2.04 -8.62
C ASN A 12 -4.50 2.00 -7.64
N ALA A 13 -4.72 1.37 -6.48
CA ALA A 13 -3.66 1.23 -5.49
C ALA A 13 -2.43 0.55 -6.08
N THR A 14 -1.25 1.07 -5.76
CA THR A 14 0.00 0.49 -6.24
C THR A 14 0.23 -0.89 -5.60
N PRO A 15 0.98 -1.78 -6.26
CA PRO A 15 1.31 -3.09 -5.68
C PRO A 15 1.94 -2.99 -4.28
N GLN A 16 2.75 -1.96 -4.03
CA GLN A 16 3.39 -1.73 -2.74
C GLN A 16 2.36 -1.36 -1.66
N ALA A 17 1.37 -0.52 -2.00
CA ALA A 17 0.28 -0.17 -1.10
C ALA A 17 -0.58 -1.40 -0.77
N ILE A 18 -0.84 -2.28 -1.73
CA ILE A 18 -1.55 -3.55 -1.49
C ILE A 18 -0.72 -4.46 -0.57
N VAL A 19 0.59 -4.57 -0.79
CA VAL A 19 1.46 -5.35 0.10
C VAL A 19 1.46 -4.79 1.52
N ALA A 20 1.41 -3.47 1.68
CA ALA A 20 1.30 -2.84 2.99
C ALA A 20 0.02 -3.23 3.75
N THR A 21 -1.14 -3.31 3.07
CA THR A 21 -2.38 -3.74 3.74
C THR A 21 -2.33 -5.19 4.19
N ILE A 22 -1.49 -6.02 3.58
CA ILE A 22 -1.31 -7.43 3.97
C ILE A 22 -0.36 -7.53 5.18
N ILE A 23 0.82 -6.90 5.11
CA ILE A 23 1.83 -6.97 6.18
C ILE A 23 1.29 -6.42 7.50
N TRP A 24 0.56 -5.30 7.42
CA TRP A 24 -0.03 -4.63 8.58
C TRP A 24 -1.55 -4.79 8.63
N GLY A 25 -2.08 -5.94 8.18
CA GLY A 25 -3.53 -6.16 8.07
C GLY A 25 -4.35 -5.85 9.30
N ASN A 26 -3.81 -6.08 10.50
CA ASN A 26 -4.48 -5.70 11.74
C ASN A 26 -4.59 -4.17 11.88
N LEU A 27 -3.50 -3.43 11.66
CA LEU A 27 -3.52 -1.96 11.72
C LEU A 27 -4.34 -1.35 10.60
N TYR A 28 -4.31 -1.96 9.41
CA TYR A 28 -5.14 -1.54 8.29
C TYR A 28 -6.63 -1.80 8.53
N GLY A 29 -6.99 -2.90 9.19
CA GLY A 29 -8.38 -3.21 9.55
C GLY A 29 -9.01 -2.17 10.47
N ASP A 30 -8.21 -1.56 11.34
CA ASP A 30 -8.64 -0.47 12.22
C ASP A 30 -8.57 0.92 11.54
N PHE A 31 -7.93 1.01 10.36
CA PHE A 31 -7.73 2.25 9.62
C PHE A 31 -8.95 2.62 8.77
N LYS A 32 -9.42 3.86 8.90
CA LYS A 32 -10.57 4.39 8.15
C LYS A 32 -10.12 5.14 6.89
N GLY A 33 -9.51 4.42 5.94
CA GLY A 33 -9.07 4.95 4.65
C GLY A 33 -8.74 3.84 3.66
N GLY A 34 -8.30 4.20 2.45
CA GLY A 34 -7.91 3.22 1.44
C GLY A 34 -6.42 2.83 1.52
N ALA A 35 -6.02 1.87 0.69
CA ALA A 35 -4.67 1.33 0.69
C ALA A 35 -3.58 2.39 0.40
N MET A 36 -3.84 3.36 -0.47
CA MET A 36 -2.91 4.46 -0.75
C MET A 36 -2.84 5.46 0.41
N ASP A 37 -3.95 5.70 1.10
CA ASP A 37 -3.94 6.57 2.28
C ASP A 37 -3.12 5.92 3.41
N PHE A 38 -3.29 4.60 3.60
CA PHE A 38 -2.49 3.83 4.55
C PHE A 38 -1.01 3.82 4.18
N TRP A 39 -0.70 3.65 2.89
CA TRP A 39 0.65 3.72 2.36
C TRP A 39 1.35 5.06 2.64
N ASP A 40 0.63 6.17 2.49
CA ASP A 40 1.18 7.52 2.71
C ASP A 40 1.53 7.77 4.20
N LEU A 41 0.92 7.03 5.13
CA LEU A 41 1.23 7.07 6.56
C LEU A 41 2.47 6.25 6.96
N LEU A 42 2.95 5.35 6.10
CA LEU A 42 4.08 4.49 6.42
C LEU A 42 5.40 5.26 6.46
N SER A 43 6.27 4.81 7.36
CA SER A 43 7.66 5.27 7.38
C SER A 43 8.39 4.95 6.07
N ASN A 44 9.43 5.71 5.74
CA ASN A 44 10.26 5.43 4.57
C ASN A 44 10.88 4.02 4.61
N GLN A 45 11.18 3.52 5.81
CA GLN A 45 11.72 2.18 6.00
C GLN A 45 10.69 1.10 5.66
N ASP A 46 9.45 1.28 6.11
CA ASP A 46 8.37 0.31 5.85
C ASP A 46 7.94 0.32 4.39
N ARG A 47 7.90 1.49 3.75
CA ARG A 47 7.70 1.61 2.30
C ARG A 47 8.76 0.84 1.50
N ARG A 48 10.04 0.97 1.87
CA ARG A 48 11.14 0.22 1.25
C ARG A 48 10.99 -1.30 1.40
N LYS A 49 10.43 -1.79 2.51
CA LYS A 49 10.15 -3.24 2.67
C LYS A 49 9.11 -3.72 1.67
N CYS A 50 8.02 -2.98 1.49
CA CYS A 50 6.99 -3.32 0.50
C CYS A 50 7.54 -3.27 -0.93
N GLU A 51 8.34 -2.25 -1.27
CA GLU A 51 9.03 -2.16 -2.56
C GLU A 51 9.92 -3.38 -2.83
N LEU A 52 10.68 -3.81 -1.82
CA LEU A 52 11.53 -5.00 -1.91
C LEU A 52 10.70 -6.26 -2.13
N ILE A 53 9.61 -6.45 -1.40
CA ILE A 53 8.72 -7.60 -1.55
C ILE A 53 8.10 -7.63 -2.95
N VAL A 54 7.57 -6.51 -3.42
CA VAL A 54 7.03 -6.40 -4.78
C VAL A 54 8.10 -6.76 -5.81
N LYS A 55 9.32 -6.22 -5.67
CA LYS A 55 10.44 -6.53 -6.57
C LYS A 55 10.81 -8.00 -6.56
N THR A 56 10.85 -8.64 -5.39
CA THR A 56 11.24 -10.05 -5.25
C THR A 56 10.15 -10.99 -5.76
N VAL A 57 8.88 -10.73 -5.42
CA VAL A 57 7.76 -11.63 -5.74
C VAL A 57 7.26 -11.44 -7.17
N ILE A 58 7.06 -10.20 -7.61
CA ILE A 58 6.56 -9.92 -8.97
C ILE A 58 7.71 -10.01 -9.99
N GLY A 59 8.92 -9.59 -9.62
CA GLY A 59 10.10 -9.75 -10.48
C GLY A 59 10.53 -11.20 -10.71
N HIS A 60 10.06 -12.16 -9.90
CA HIS A 60 10.27 -13.60 -10.15
C HIS A 60 9.31 -14.20 -11.20
N GLN A 61 8.24 -13.51 -11.60
CA GLN A 61 7.30 -14.01 -12.60
C GLN A 61 7.72 -13.74 -14.06
N SER A 62 8.95 -13.28 -14.28
CA SER A 62 9.48 -12.96 -15.62
C SER A 62 10.63 -13.88 -16.09
N ASN A 63 10.74 -15.09 -15.54
CA ASN A 63 11.67 -16.12 -16.02
C ASN A 63 10.94 -17.42 -16.35
#